data_AF-A0A7Y8DA19-F1
#
_entry.id   AF-A0A7Y8DA19-F1
#
_cell.length_a   1.000
_cell.length_b   1.000
_cell.length_c   1.000
_cell.angle_alpha   90.00
_cell.angle_beta   90.00
_cell.angle_gamma   90.00
#
_symmetry.space_group_name_H-M   'P 1'
#
loop_
_entity.id
_entity.type
_entity.pdbx_description
1 polymer ?
#
loop_
_entity_poly.entity_id
_entity_poly.type
_entity_poly.pdbx_seq_one_letter_code
_entity_poly.pdbx_strand_id
1 'polypeptide(L)'
;MTTYNWDLLERLLHEVQNSAGHSFTPRPYAEQEAAAKAANGEDVGNLDELKVTATEYEKLLLDRGFIEPRPEDEGGNGENFVLTPRGSQLLSLIDSCIPGNNHPREVLDEQADALDPATFDDVASKAQIA
;
A
#
# COMPACT_ATOMS: atom_id res chain seq x y z
N MET A 1 -0.51 1.23 18.70
CA MET A 1 -1.11 1.49 17.38
C MET A 1 0.03 1.78 16.44
N THR A 2 0.16 0.95 15.42
CA THR A 2 1.15 1.18 14.36
C THR A 2 0.44 1.99 13.30
N THR A 3 0.67 3.30 13.27
CA THR A 3 0.08 4.16 12.23
C THR A 3 0.88 3.95 10.95
N TYR A 4 0.22 3.40 9.94
CA TYR A 4 0.82 3.21 8.63
C TYR A 4 0.63 4.46 7.78
N ASN A 5 1.57 4.74 6.90
CA ASN A 5 1.42 5.79 5.91
C ASN A 5 0.56 5.24 4.75
N TRP A 6 -0.76 5.35 4.91
CA TRP A 6 -1.75 4.84 3.94
C TRP A 6 -1.58 5.42 2.55
N ASP A 7 -1.19 6.70 2.44
CA ASP A 7 -0.96 7.38 1.16
C ASP A 7 0.19 6.72 0.38
N LEU A 8 1.29 6.42 1.09
CA LEU A 8 2.42 5.70 0.52
C LEU A 8 2.04 4.26 0.15
N LEU A 9 1.31 3.55 1.01
CA LEU A 9 0.83 2.19 0.73
C LEU A 9 -0.09 2.16 -0.49
N GLU A 10 -1.01 3.12 -0.62
CA GLU A 10 -1.92 3.27 -1.76
C GLU A 10 -1.14 3.42 -3.06
N ARG A 11 -0.16 4.34 -3.12
CA ARG A 11 0.69 4.49 -4.31
C ARG A 11 1.49 3.24 -4.62
N LEU A 12 2.07 2.57 -3.63
CA LEU A 12 2.79 1.31 -3.85
C LEU A 12 1.88 0.22 -4.41
N LEU A 13 0.67 0.06 -3.86
CA LEU A 13 -0.30 -0.93 -4.31
C LEU A 13 -0.83 -0.64 -5.73
N HIS A 14 -1.13 0.63 -6.04
CA HIS A 14 -1.45 1.04 -7.40
C HIS A 14 -0.30 0.74 -8.36
N GLU A 15 0.93 0.98 -7.94
CA GLU A 15 2.06 0.68 -8.80
C GLU A 15 2.22 -0.83 -9.01
N VAL A 16 2.10 -1.66 -7.96
CA VAL A 16 2.10 -3.11 -8.12
C VAL A 16 1.04 -3.56 -9.13
N GLN A 17 -0.16 -2.97 -9.07
CA GLN A 17 -1.23 -3.22 -10.03
C GLN A 17 -0.85 -2.83 -11.47
N ASN A 18 -0.16 -1.71 -11.63
CA ASN A 18 0.25 -1.15 -12.93
C ASN A 18 1.65 -1.59 -13.40
N SER A 19 2.38 -2.37 -12.60
CA SER A 19 3.76 -2.81 -12.87
C SER A 19 3.89 -3.91 -13.92
N ALA A 20 2.83 -4.12 -14.70
CA ALA A 20 2.83 -5.02 -15.84
C ALA A 20 3.86 -4.53 -16.88
N GLY A 21 5.01 -5.20 -16.92
CA GLY A 21 6.08 -4.95 -17.89
C GLY A 21 7.19 -3.98 -17.45
N HIS A 22 7.24 -3.56 -16.18
CA HIS A 22 8.39 -2.82 -15.63
C HIS A 22 8.74 -3.28 -14.21
N SER A 23 9.99 -3.07 -13.78
CA SER A 23 10.45 -3.43 -12.44
C SER A 23 9.81 -2.49 -11.39
N PHE A 24 9.23 -3.08 -10.35
CA PHE A 24 8.67 -2.36 -9.22
C PHE A 24 9.82 -1.79 -8.37
N THR A 25 9.87 -0.47 -8.22
CA THR A 25 10.96 0.20 -7.50
C THR A 25 10.43 1.17 -6.44
N PRO A 26 10.35 0.79 -5.15
CA PRO A 26 9.69 1.61 -4.12
C PRO A 26 10.35 2.98 -3.88
N ARG A 27 11.65 3.12 -4.17
CA ARG A 27 12.43 4.34 -3.90
C ARG A 27 12.01 5.54 -4.76
N PRO A 28 11.91 5.44 -6.10
CA PRO A 28 11.35 6.49 -6.94
C PRO A 28 9.95 6.97 -6.53
N TYR A 29 9.08 6.08 -6.05
CA TYR A 29 7.73 6.49 -5.62
C TYR A 29 7.78 7.31 -4.33
N ALA A 30 8.65 6.95 -3.39
CA ALA A 30 8.89 7.76 -2.20
C ALA A 30 9.39 9.18 -2.57
N GLU A 31 10.23 9.32 -3.59
CA GLU A 31 10.68 10.63 -4.09
C GLU A 31 9.55 11.43 -4.74
N GLN A 32 8.69 10.76 -5.51
CA GLN A 32 7.51 11.40 -6.11
C GLN A 32 6.47 11.81 -5.06
N GLU A 33 6.29 11.02 -4.00
CA GLU A 33 5.47 11.37 -2.84
C GLU A 33 5.97 12.62 -2.14
N ALA A 34 7.25 12.62 -1.79
CA ALA A 34 7.92 13.76 -1.20
C ALA A 34 7.78 15.02 -2.07
N ALA A 35 7.96 14.88 -3.39
CA ALA A 35 7.80 16.00 -4.32
C ALA A 35 6.34 16.49 -4.41
N ALA A 36 5.36 15.58 -4.39
CA ALA A 36 3.94 15.94 -4.38
C ALA A 36 3.55 16.68 -3.09
N LYS A 37 3.99 16.20 -1.93
CA LYS A 37 3.80 16.88 -0.63
C LYS A 37 4.45 18.26 -0.61
N ALA A 38 5.68 18.37 -1.10
CA ALA A 38 6.37 19.66 -1.23
C ALA A 38 5.58 20.64 -2.12
N ALA A 39 5.03 20.15 -3.23
CA ALA A 39 4.23 20.96 -4.15
C ALA A 39 2.90 21.42 -3.54
N ASN A 40 2.30 20.60 -2.68
CA ASN A 40 1.12 20.94 -1.89
C ASN A 40 1.42 21.83 -0.67
N GLY A 41 2.71 22.11 -0.40
CA GLY A 41 3.13 22.88 0.79
C GLY A 41 3.04 22.09 2.09
N GLU A 42 2.95 20.76 2.02
CA GLU A 42 2.97 19.86 3.16
C GLU A 42 4.41 19.56 3.62
N ASP A 43 4.57 19.20 4.89
CA ASP A 43 5.86 18.78 5.40
C ASP A 43 6.24 17.42 4.79
N VAL A 44 7.35 17.43 4.04
CA VAL A 44 7.88 16.25 3.35
C VAL A 44 8.51 15.26 4.32
N GLY A 45 8.85 15.71 5.53
CA GLY A 45 9.67 14.97 6.48
C GLY A 45 11.03 14.62 5.89
N ASN A 46 11.54 13.45 6.28
CA ASN A 46 12.82 12.93 5.83
C ASN A 46 12.64 11.98 4.64
N LEU A 47 13.15 12.38 3.48
CA LEU A 47 13.08 11.58 2.26
C LEU A 47 13.76 10.21 2.41
N ASP A 48 14.90 10.14 3.12
CA ASP A 48 15.60 8.88 3.33
C ASP A 48 14.75 7.91 4.18
N GLU A 49 14.04 8.43 5.19
CA GLU A 49 13.09 7.63 5.97
C GLU A 49 11.90 7.18 5.12
N LEU A 50 11.40 8.04 4.22
CA LEU A 50 10.31 7.67 3.31
C LEU A 50 10.72 6.54 2.36
N LYS A 51 11.95 6.59 1.82
CA LYS A 51 12.53 5.55 0.97
C LYS A 51 12.71 4.22 1.71
N VAL A 52 13.18 4.27 2.95
CA VAL A 52 13.29 3.09 3.81
C VAL A 52 11.90 2.52 4.08
N THR A 53 10.94 3.36 4.46
CA THR A 53 9.56 2.96 4.73
C THR A 53 8.91 2.29 3.52
N ALA A 54 9.10 2.83 2.31
CA ALA A 54 8.58 2.23 1.09
C ALA A 54 9.16 0.83 0.82
N THR A 55 10.45 0.65 1.10
CA THR A 55 11.13 -0.65 0.97
C THR A 55 10.65 -1.65 2.02
N GLU A 56 10.40 -1.19 3.25
CA GLU A 56 9.86 -2.03 4.32
C GLU A 56 8.40 -2.42 4.05
N TYR A 57 7.60 -1.52 3.47
CA TYR A 57 6.23 -1.83 3.05
C TYR A 57 6.17 -2.83 1.91
N GLU A 58 7.05 -2.76 0.91
CA GLU A 58 7.16 -3.79 -0.12
C GLU A 58 7.36 -5.17 0.52
N LYS A 59 8.36 -5.32 1.39
CA LYS A 59 8.62 -6.59 2.08
C LYS A 59 7.46 -7.02 2.94
N LEU A 60 6.83 -6.10 3.67
CA LEU A 60 5.69 -6.39 4.52
C LEU A 60 4.50 -6.87 3.70
N LEU A 61 4.16 -6.18 2.61
CA LEU A 61 3.08 -6.57 1.71
C LEU A 61 3.34 -7.96 1.10
N LEU A 62 4.59 -8.27 0.76
CA LEU A 62 4.98 -9.57 0.23
C LEU A 62 4.90 -10.66 1.31
N ASP A 63 5.47 -10.43 2.49
CA ASP A 63 5.48 -11.36 3.62
C ASP A 63 4.06 -11.69 4.11
N ARG A 64 3.19 -10.68 4.16
CA ARG A 64 1.79 -10.81 4.60
C ARG A 64 0.85 -11.26 3.47
N GLY A 65 1.36 -11.44 2.25
CA GLY A 65 0.61 -11.97 1.10
C GLY A 65 -0.41 -11.01 0.48
N PHE A 66 -0.19 -9.69 0.59
CA PHE A 66 -0.95 -8.69 -0.18
C PHE A 66 -0.44 -8.57 -1.61
N ILE A 67 0.85 -8.80 -1.82
CA ILE A 67 1.47 -8.85 -3.15
C ILE A 67 2.21 -10.17 -3.31
N GLU A 68 2.34 -10.63 -4.55
CA GLU A 68 3.12 -11.82 -4.89
C GLU A 68 3.96 -11.55 -6.14
N PRO A 69 5.12 -12.23 -6.31
CA PRO A 69 5.93 -12.06 -7.50
C PRO A 69 5.09 -12.41 -8.73
N ARG A 70 5.14 -11.55 -9.74
CA ARG A 70 4.37 -11.75 -10.96
C ARG A 70 4.84 -13.05 -11.63
N PRO A 71 3.92 -13.95 -12.03
CA PRO A 71 4.31 -15.16 -12.73
C PRO A 71 4.96 -14.84 -14.07
N GLU A 72 5.96 -15.63 -14.47
CA GLU A 72 6.71 -15.43 -15.73
C GLU A 72 5.78 -15.41 -16.96
N ASP A 73 4.71 -16.21 -16.94
CA ASP A 73 3.69 -16.27 -18.00
C ASP A 73 2.93 -14.95 -18.20
N GLU A 74 2.83 -14.13 -17.15
CA GLU A 74 2.21 -12.79 -17.18
C GLU A 74 3.25 -11.66 -17.34
N GLY A 75 4.49 -11.99 -17.72
CA GLY A 75 5.59 -11.04 -17.87
C GLY A 75 6.37 -10.81 -16.59
N GLY A 76 6.38 -11.77 -15.67
CA GLY A 76 7.22 -11.79 -14.48
C GLY A 76 8.71 -11.69 -14.82
N ASN A 77 9.44 -10.79 -14.15
CA ASN A 77 10.89 -10.65 -14.29
C ASN A 77 11.64 -10.84 -12.96
N GLY A 78 10.95 -11.26 -11.90
CA GLY A 78 11.49 -11.39 -10.54
C GLY A 78 11.66 -10.07 -9.79
N GLU A 79 11.42 -8.94 -10.45
CA GLU A 79 11.46 -7.59 -9.90
C GLU A 79 10.10 -6.89 -10.01
N ASN A 80 9.05 -7.60 -10.45
CA ASN A 80 7.69 -7.11 -10.58
C ASN A 80 6.70 -8.01 -9.84
N PHE A 81 5.60 -7.40 -9.43
CA PHE A 81 4.62 -8.03 -8.54
C PHE A 81 3.21 -7.95 -9.14
N VAL A 82 2.30 -8.73 -8.57
CA VAL A 82 0.86 -8.63 -8.80
C VAL A 82 0.16 -8.49 -7.46
N LEU A 83 -0.98 -7.79 -7.46
CA LEU A 83 -1.85 -7.73 -6.29
C LEU A 83 -2.52 -9.09 -6.11
N THR A 84 -2.44 -9.64 -4.91
CA THR A 84 -3.28 -10.77 -4.52
C THR A 84 -4.72 -10.28 -4.29
N PRO A 85 -5.71 -11.18 -4.15
CA PRO A 85 -7.07 -10.77 -3.78
C PRO A 85 -7.11 -9.89 -2.52
N ARG A 86 -6.22 -10.16 -1.55
CA ARG A 86 -6.08 -9.37 -0.33
C ARG A 86 -5.48 -7.97 -0.62
N GLY A 87 -4.45 -7.89 -1.46
CA GLY A 87 -3.87 -6.61 -1.89
C GLY A 87 -4.87 -5.72 -2.62
N SER A 88 -5.67 -6.30 -3.53
CA SER A 88 -6.74 -5.58 -4.22
C SER A 88 -7.82 -5.08 -3.29
N GLN A 89 -8.18 -5.87 -2.26
CA GLN A 89 -9.13 -5.47 -1.24
C GLN A 89 -8.58 -4.33 -0.36
N LEU A 90 -7.32 -4.42 0.06
CA LEU A 90 -6.64 -3.35 0.80
C LEU A 90 -6.61 -2.06 0.00
N LEU A 91 -6.18 -2.12 -1.27
CA LEU A 91 -6.17 -0.98 -2.17
C LEU A 91 -7.57 -0.37 -2.28
N SER A 92 -8.60 -1.20 -2.51
CA SER A 92 -9.98 -0.73 -2.63
C SER A 92 -10.47 -0.05 -1.35
N LEU A 93 -10.11 -0.55 -0.16
CA LEU A 93 -10.46 0.07 1.12
C LEU A 93 -9.78 1.44 1.28
N ILE A 94 -8.50 1.53 0.93
CA ILE A 94 -7.73 2.78 1.05
C ILE A 94 -8.23 3.82 0.02
N ASP A 95 -8.49 3.41 -1.22
CA ASP A 95 -8.98 4.24 -2.34
C ASP A 95 -10.44 4.69 -2.15
N SER A 96 -11.29 3.85 -1.52
CA SER A 96 -12.69 4.19 -1.24
C SER A 96 -12.89 5.24 -0.14
N CYS A 97 -11.81 5.84 0.37
CA CYS A 97 -11.87 6.92 1.36
C CYS A 97 -12.34 8.24 0.70
N ILE A 98 -13.64 8.31 0.39
CA ILE A 98 -14.29 9.54 -0.13
C ILE A 98 -14.44 10.54 1.02
N PRO A 99 -14.17 11.84 0.82
CA PRO A 99 -14.39 12.87 1.84
C PRO A 99 -15.84 12.84 2.36
N GLY A 100 -16.00 12.53 3.65
CA GLY A 100 -17.29 12.40 4.34
C GLY A 100 -17.64 10.97 4.78
N ASN A 101 -16.88 9.96 4.37
CA ASN A 101 -17.04 8.57 4.83
C ASN A 101 -15.68 8.05 5.33
N ASN A 102 -15.34 8.38 6.58
CA ASN A 102 -14.00 8.14 7.15
C ASN A 102 -13.66 6.66 7.46
N HIS A 103 -14.56 5.71 7.21
CA HIS A 103 -14.52 4.43 7.90
C HIS A 103 -13.34 3.49 7.59
N PRO A 104 -12.86 3.30 6.35
CA PRO A 104 -11.90 2.23 6.08
C PRO A 104 -10.51 2.47 6.69
N ARG A 105 -9.93 3.66 6.45
CA ARG A 105 -8.59 4.01 6.95
C ARG A 105 -8.60 4.18 8.47
N GLU A 106 -9.62 4.82 9.04
CA GLU A 106 -9.75 4.97 10.50
C GLU A 106 -9.88 3.62 11.21
N VAL A 107 -10.72 2.71 10.72
CA VAL A 107 -10.89 1.37 11.33
C VAL A 107 -9.60 0.56 11.25
N LEU A 108 -8.82 0.72 10.18
CA LEU A 108 -7.49 0.13 10.06
C LEU A 108 -6.51 0.76 11.09
N ASP A 109 -6.47 2.09 11.22
CA ASP A 109 -5.63 2.79 12.20
C ASP A 109 -5.97 2.46 13.67
N GLU A 110 -7.23 2.13 13.95
CA GLU A 110 -7.64 1.66 15.28
C GLU A 110 -7.02 0.30 15.66
N GLN A 111 -6.53 -0.48 14.68
CA GLN A 111 -5.92 -1.77 14.94
C GLN A 111 -4.49 -1.65 15.45
N ALA A 112 -4.04 -2.70 16.16
CA ALA A 112 -2.64 -2.78 16.60
C ALA A 112 -1.68 -3.00 15.41
N ASP A 113 -2.06 -3.89 14.49
CA ASP A 113 -1.39 -4.17 13.21
C ASP A 113 -2.47 -4.37 12.14
N ALA A 114 -2.74 -3.31 11.38
CA ALA A 114 -3.75 -3.30 10.33
C ALA A 114 -3.39 -4.16 9.11
N LEU A 115 -2.10 -4.46 8.94
CA LEU A 115 -1.58 -5.30 7.84
C LEU A 115 -1.33 -6.74 8.29
N ASP A 116 -1.70 -7.11 9.52
CA ASP A 116 -1.74 -8.50 9.93
C ASP A 116 -2.87 -9.22 9.17
N PRO A 117 -2.58 -10.33 8.48
CA PRO A 117 -3.57 -11.10 7.71
C PRO A 117 -4.86 -11.40 8.46
N ALA A 118 -4.76 -11.84 9.72
CA ALA A 118 -5.92 -12.21 10.51
C ALA A 118 -6.73 -10.97 10.91
N THR A 119 -6.03 -9.89 11.28
CA THR A 119 -6.64 -8.61 11.64
C THR A 119 -7.30 -7.94 10.43
N PHE A 120 -6.60 -7.91 9.30
CA PHE A 120 -7.09 -7.36 8.05
C PHE A 120 -8.33 -8.11 7.54
N ASP A 121 -8.31 -9.44 7.51
CA ASP A 121 -9.46 -10.24 7.07
C ASP A 121 -10.71 -9.96 7.94
N ASP A 122 -10.56 -9.79 9.26
CA ASP A 122 -11.66 -9.42 10.16
C ASP A 122 -12.20 -8.01 9.88
N VAL A 123 -11.31 -7.02 9.74
CA VAL A 123 -11.68 -5.63 9.43
C VAL A 123 -12.33 -5.52 8.06
N ALA A 124 -11.73 -6.12 7.04
CA ALA A 124 -12.23 -6.09 5.67
C ALA A 124 -13.59 -6.77 5.55
N SER A 125 -13.82 -7.86 6.28
CA SER A 125 -15.13 -8.52 6.38
C SER A 125 -16.20 -7.59 6.97
N LYS A 126 -15.85 -6.78 7.99
CA LYS A 126 -16.77 -5.81 8.58
C LYS A 126 -17.03 -4.62 7.65
N ALA A 127 -16.00 -4.14 6.96
CA ALA A 127 -16.08 -3.02 6.03
C ALA A 127 -16.94 -3.34 4.79
N GLN A 128 -16.97 -4.60 4.33
CA GLN A 128 -17.79 -5.03 3.18
C GLN A 128 -19.29 -5.20 3.51
N ILE A 129 -19.67 -5.25 4.79
CA ILE A 129 -21.06 -5.46 5.23
C ILE A 129 -21.77 -4.12 5.55
N ALA A 130 -21.04 -3.01 5.56
CA ALA A 130 -21.53 -1.68 5.93
C ALA A 130 -22.18 -0.91 4.76
#